data_AF-A0A139YBE6-F1
#
_entry.id   AF-A0A139YBE6-F1
#
_cell.length_a   1.000
_cell.length_b   1.000
_cell.length_c   1.000
_cell.angle_alpha   90.00
_cell.angle_beta   90.00
_cell.angle_gamma   90.00
#
_symmetry.space_group_name_H-M   'P 1'
#
loop_
_entity.id
_entity.type
_entity.pdbx_description
1 polymer ?
#
loop_
_entity_poly.entity_id
_entity_poly.type
_entity_poly.pdbx_seq_one_letter_code
_entity_poly.pdbx_strand_id
1 'polypeptide(L)'
;MAPFPRGIVKPRSAKVRAILNLSVEQRQPNPLRAPRKSLLDPPPCVAPLEKGNPKLDRQFDTLNRSITGFRKYKAPHTTAPRVVRDRDETNFHEMLGKFRFDLQGSFKENGDMLRDSLLQVGRDLFLVGWVKCRSRFATGHIQGDVHALSYMRRYLEKHVDESVSSVRFYEENFGMPLLEYERLSAVNDFRAPGKKQQHALRAAEKNKAKKLEQESLRHAQELERFYEENCIRNY
;
A
#
# COMPACT_ATOMS: atom_id res chain seq x y z
N MET A 1 -0.25 -67.61 8.38
CA MET A 1 0.41 -66.44 7.75
C MET A 1 -0.63 -65.34 7.58
N ALA A 2 -0.56 -64.27 8.35
CA ALA A 2 -1.49 -63.13 8.21
C ALA A 2 -0.98 -62.18 7.13
N PRO A 3 -1.85 -61.60 6.28
CA PRO A 3 -1.43 -60.74 5.18
C PRO A 3 -0.95 -59.38 5.72
N PHE A 4 0.28 -58.99 5.39
CA PHE A 4 0.80 -57.66 5.70
C PHE A 4 0.01 -56.60 4.90
N PRO A 5 -0.46 -55.52 5.53
CA PRO A 5 -1.13 -54.43 4.81
C PRO A 5 -0.11 -53.71 3.91
N ARG A 6 -0.38 -53.70 2.61
CA ARG A 6 0.37 -52.90 1.63
C ARG A 6 0.10 -51.42 1.88
N GLY A 7 0.93 -50.80 2.70
CA GLY A 7 0.92 -49.37 2.97
C GLY A 7 2.19 -48.96 3.70
N ILE A 8 2.78 -47.83 3.31
CA ILE A 8 3.97 -47.27 3.97
C ILE A 8 3.63 -47.03 5.45
N VAL A 9 4.27 -47.77 6.35
CA VAL A 9 4.10 -47.63 7.79
C VAL A 9 4.56 -46.24 8.19
N LYS A 10 3.61 -45.35 8.54
CA LYS A 10 3.97 -44.00 9.01
C LYS A 10 4.78 -44.13 10.31
N PRO A 11 5.99 -43.56 10.38
CA PRO A 11 6.88 -43.75 11.53
C PRO A 11 6.25 -43.15 12.79
N ARG A 12 6.27 -43.88 13.91
CA ARG A 12 5.56 -43.43 15.13
C ARG A 12 6.12 -42.13 15.71
N SER A 13 7.40 -41.82 15.56
CA SER A 13 8.01 -40.63 16.18
C SER A 13 7.74 -39.34 15.38
N ALA A 14 7.39 -38.26 16.09
CA ALA A 14 7.10 -36.96 15.49
C ALA A 14 8.34 -36.35 14.80
N LYS A 15 9.54 -36.60 15.36
CA LYS A 15 10.81 -36.11 14.81
C LYS A 15 11.11 -36.72 13.44
N VAL A 16 10.88 -38.02 13.26
CA VAL A 16 11.11 -38.69 11.97
C VAL A 16 10.06 -38.29 10.93
N ARG A 17 8.80 -38.04 11.34
CA ARG A 17 7.77 -37.51 10.44
C ARG A 17 8.08 -36.11 9.92
N ALA A 18 8.64 -35.25 10.78
CA ALA A 18 9.02 -33.89 10.40
C ALA A 18 10.18 -33.87 9.39
N ILE A 19 11.17 -34.75 9.55
CA ILE A 19 12.28 -34.92 8.59
C ILE A 19 11.76 -35.38 7.23
N LEU A 20 10.72 -36.22 7.21
CA LEU A 20 10.11 -36.76 6.00
C LEU A 20 9.02 -35.87 5.39
N ASN A 21 8.85 -34.63 5.85
CA ASN A 21 7.81 -33.69 5.39
C ASN A 21 6.38 -34.29 5.36
N LEU A 22 6.11 -35.28 6.21
CA LEU A 22 4.77 -35.82 6.37
C LEU A 22 3.97 -34.85 7.24
N SER A 23 3.00 -34.15 6.63
CA SER A 23 2.13 -33.19 7.32
C SER A 23 1.45 -33.86 8.52
N VAL A 24 1.94 -33.57 9.72
CA VAL A 24 1.26 -33.92 10.96
C VAL A 24 0.16 -32.89 11.12
N GLU A 25 -1.06 -33.22 10.67
CA GLU A 25 -2.24 -32.52 11.15
C GLU A 25 -2.34 -32.77 12.66
N GLN A 26 -1.69 -31.93 13.46
CA GLN A 26 -1.95 -31.86 14.88
C GLN A 26 -3.34 -31.22 15.02
N ARG A 27 -4.38 -32.06 14.95
CA ARG A 27 -5.72 -31.65 15.35
C ARG A 27 -5.59 -31.15 16.79
N GLN A 28 -5.86 -29.87 17.00
CA GLN A 28 -5.91 -29.31 18.34
C GLN A 28 -6.91 -30.17 19.15
N PRO A 29 -6.51 -30.65 20.34
CA PRO A 29 -7.39 -31.50 21.13
C PRO A 29 -8.66 -30.72 21.43
N ASN A 30 -9.80 -31.30 21.09
CA ASN A 30 -11.09 -30.64 21.24
C ASN A 30 -11.32 -30.33 22.73
N PRO A 31 -11.41 -29.04 23.14
CA PRO A 31 -11.47 -28.64 24.54
C PRO A 31 -12.71 -29.21 25.26
N LEU A 32 -13.76 -29.56 24.50
CA LEU A 32 -14.98 -30.18 25.01
C LEU A 32 -14.79 -31.64 25.46
N ARG A 33 -13.70 -32.30 25.05
CA ARG A 33 -13.34 -33.66 25.48
C ARG A 33 -12.37 -33.70 26.65
N ALA A 34 -11.93 -32.55 27.17
CA ALA A 34 -11.07 -32.51 28.33
C ALA A 34 -11.87 -32.91 29.59
N PRO A 35 -11.33 -33.77 30.48
CA PRO A 35 -11.99 -34.07 31.74
C PRO A 35 -12.14 -32.79 32.57
N ARG A 36 -13.27 -32.66 33.26
CA ARG A 36 -13.48 -31.56 34.22
C ARG A 36 -12.50 -31.73 35.37
N LYS A 37 -11.81 -30.66 35.74
CA LYS A 37 -10.84 -30.67 36.83
C LYS A 37 -11.55 -31.04 38.13
N SER A 38 -11.05 -32.06 38.81
CA SER A 38 -11.53 -32.51 40.13
C SER A 38 -10.67 -31.90 41.24
N LEU A 39 -11.20 -31.87 42.48
CA LEU A 39 -10.44 -31.44 43.66
C LEU A 39 -9.26 -32.38 44.01
N LEU A 40 -9.24 -33.58 43.44
CA LEU A 40 -8.18 -34.58 43.62
C LEU A 40 -7.11 -34.48 42.54
N ASP A 41 -7.32 -33.67 41.50
CA ASP A 41 -6.32 -33.46 40.45
C ASP A 41 -5.19 -32.61 41.03
N PRO A 42 -3.92 -32.93 40.69
CA PRO A 42 -2.80 -32.13 41.18
C PRO A 42 -2.99 -30.67 40.75
N PRO A 43 -2.71 -29.70 41.64
CA PRO A 43 -2.78 -28.30 41.27
C PRO A 43 -1.83 -28.08 40.07
N PRO A 44 -2.19 -27.20 39.12
CA PRO A 44 -1.33 -26.94 37.99
C PRO A 44 0.04 -26.50 38.50
N CYS A 45 1.08 -27.33 38.29
CA CYS A 45 2.46 -27.05 38.73
C CYS A 45 3.09 -25.81 38.09
N VAL A 46 2.36 -25.09 37.25
CA VAL A 46 2.81 -23.88 36.59
C VAL A 46 2.11 -22.71 37.26
N ALA A 47 2.88 -21.91 38.00
CA ALA A 47 2.38 -20.66 38.54
C ALA A 47 1.72 -19.85 37.40
N PRO A 48 0.51 -19.29 37.60
CA PRO A 48 -0.13 -18.47 36.59
C PRO A 48 0.74 -17.22 36.35
N LEU A 49 1.55 -17.27 35.30
CA LEU A 49 2.34 -16.12 34.84
C LEU A 49 1.38 -15.10 34.25
N GLU A 50 1.07 -14.05 35.03
CA GLU A 50 0.31 -12.91 34.54
C GLU A 50 1.05 -12.28 33.34
N LYS A 51 0.39 -12.23 32.18
CA LYS A 51 0.90 -11.50 31.02
C LYS A 51 0.72 -10.01 31.27
N GLY A 52 1.80 -9.24 31.34
CA GLY A 52 1.72 -7.79 31.48
C GLY A 52 3.02 -7.15 31.98
N ASN A 53 2.95 -5.85 32.27
CA ASN A 53 4.05 -5.11 32.86
C ASN A 53 4.45 -5.70 34.22
N PRO A 54 5.73 -5.65 34.60
CA PRO A 54 6.13 -5.99 35.96
C PRO A 54 5.38 -5.07 36.93
N LYS A 55 4.64 -5.67 37.87
CA LYS A 55 4.05 -4.93 38.99
C LYS A 55 5.21 -4.54 39.92
N LEU A 56 5.72 -3.32 39.75
CA LEU A 56 6.88 -2.80 40.48
C LEU A 56 6.65 -2.74 42.00
N ASP A 57 5.39 -2.74 42.44
CA ASP A 57 5.01 -2.75 43.86
C ASP A 57 5.14 -4.13 44.53
N ARG A 58 5.34 -5.21 43.77
CA ARG A 58 5.60 -6.54 44.33
C ARG A 58 7.11 -6.76 44.43
N GLN A 59 7.59 -7.04 45.65
CA GLN A 59 8.97 -7.47 45.86
C GLN A 59 9.29 -8.66 44.94
N PHE A 60 10.33 -8.49 44.12
CA PHE A 60 10.83 -9.52 43.24
C PHE A 60 11.42 -10.64 44.12
N ASP A 61 10.83 -11.83 44.04
CA ASP A 61 11.27 -12.99 44.82
C ASP A 61 12.64 -13.48 44.32
N THR A 62 13.70 -13.12 45.03
CA THR A 62 15.09 -13.40 44.67
C THR A 62 15.45 -14.90 44.72
N LEU A 63 14.57 -15.75 45.26
CA LEU A 63 14.77 -17.20 45.31
C LEU A 63 14.40 -17.91 44.00
N ASN A 64 13.65 -17.25 43.10
CA ASN A 64 13.34 -17.79 41.78
C ASN A 64 14.49 -17.56 40.80
N ARG A 65 15.41 -18.54 40.72
CA ARG A 65 16.63 -18.49 39.87
C ARG A 65 16.40 -18.53 38.35
N SER A 66 15.17 -18.75 37.87
CA SER A 66 14.88 -18.76 36.43
C SER A 66 14.36 -17.40 36.00
N ILE A 67 15.26 -16.55 35.49
CA ILE A 67 14.90 -15.33 34.77
C ILE A 67 14.16 -15.75 33.50
N THR A 68 12.84 -15.83 33.54
CA THR A 68 12.04 -16.02 32.33
C THR A 68 12.22 -14.77 31.47
N GLY A 69 12.85 -14.93 30.31
CA GLY A 69 13.28 -13.82 29.47
C GLY A 69 12.23 -12.73 29.30
N PHE A 70 12.67 -11.48 29.43
CA PHE A 70 11.83 -10.29 29.29
C PHE A 70 11.01 -10.38 27.99
N ARG A 71 9.69 -10.57 28.14
CA ARG A 71 8.80 -10.65 26.98
C ARG A 71 8.69 -9.25 26.37
N LYS A 72 8.93 -9.15 25.05
CA LYS A 72 8.77 -7.90 24.30
C LYS A 72 7.42 -7.28 24.62
N TYR A 73 7.45 -5.99 24.98
CA TYR A 73 6.25 -5.20 25.23
C TYR A 73 5.26 -5.34 24.07
N LYS A 74 4.02 -5.70 24.39
CA LYS A 74 2.89 -5.58 23.47
C LYS A 74 2.05 -4.42 23.98
N ALA A 75 1.96 -3.36 23.18
CA ALA A 75 1.09 -2.24 23.51
C ALA A 75 -0.33 -2.74 23.81
N PRO A 76 -1.03 -2.11 24.77
CA PRO A 76 -2.41 -2.47 25.07
C PRO A 76 -3.23 -2.44 23.78
N HIS A 77 -4.17 -3.38 23.64
CA HIS A 77 -5.07 -3.41 22.50
C HIS A 77 -5.90 -2.11 22.48
N THR A 78 -5.50 -1.16 21.65
CA THR A 78 -6.31 0.02 21.36
C THR A 78 -7.57 -0.43 20.67
N THR A 79 -8.73 -0.04 21.20
CA THR A 79 -10.02 -0.31 20.56
C THR A 79 -10.01 0.34 19.19
N ALA A 80 -10.26 -0.47 18.15
CA ALA A 80 -10.41 0.06 16.81
C ALA A 80 -11.51 1.14 16.81
N PRO A 81 -11.31 2.25 16.09
CA PRO A 81 -12.29 3.32 16.08
C PRO A 81 -13.62 2.79 15.52
N ARG A 82 -14.72 3.15 16.17
CA ARG A 82 -16.06 2.67 15.80
C ARG A 82 -16.44 3.28 14.45
N VAL A 83 -16.65 2.44 13.45
CA VAL A 83 -17.19 2.88 12.16
C VAL A 83 -18.66 3.25 12.37
N VAL A 84 -18.97 4.54 12.24
CA VAL A 84 -20.35 5.05 12.28
C VAL A 84 -21.01 4.71 10.94
N ARG A 85 -21.99 3.81 10.97
CA ARG A 85 -22.71 3.32 9.77
C ARG A 85 -24.04 4.04 9.53
N ASP A 86 -24.64 4.58 10.59
CA ASP A 86 -25.92 5.25 10.54
C ASP A 86 -25.68 6.73 10.23
N ARG A 87 -25.77 7.09 8.95
CA ARG A 87 -25.56 8.46 8.48
C ARG A 87 -26.79 8.93 7.71
N ASP A 88 -27.41 9.98 8.23
CA ASP A 88 -28.57 10.63 7.64
C ASP A 88 -28.15 11.81 6.74
N GLU A 89 -29.09 12.34 5.94
CA GLU A 89 -28.89 13.49 5.03
C GLU A 89 -28.24 14.69 5.72
N THR A 90 -28.51 14.88 7.01
CA THR A 90 -27.93 15.95 7.83
C THR A 90 -26.47 15.71 8.21
N ASN A 91 -25.99 14.48 8.28
CA ASN A 91 -24.66 14.11 8.80
C ASN A 91 -23.65 13.67 7.72
N PHE A 92 -24.03 13.72 6.43
CA PHE A 92 -23.08 13.42 5.34
C PHE A 92 -21.90 14.39 5.29
N HIS A 93 -22.02 15.59 5.86
CA HIS A 93 -20.92 16.55 5.89
C HIS A 93 -19.74 16.09 6.76
N GLU A 94 -19.99 15.26 7.78
CA GLU A 94 -18.93 14.67 8.63
C GLU A 94 -18.34 13.39 8.03
N MET A 95 -18.81 12.99 6.82
CA MET A 95 -18.32 11.78 6.18
C MET A 95 -16.92 12.00 5.63
N LEU A 96 -15.96 11.35 6.28
CA LEU A 96 -14.62 11.22 5.75
C LEU A 96 -14.53 10.15 4.67
N GLY A 97 -13.74 10.43 3.65
CA GLY A 97 -13.43 9.52 2.57
C GLY A 97 -11.97 9.61 2.13
N LYS A 98 -11.62 8.77 1.16
CA LYS A 98 -10.36 8.82 0.44
C LYS A 98 -10.55 8.39 -1.00
N PHE A 99 -9.72 8.95 -1.88
CA PHE A 99 -9.54 8.43 -3.22
C PHE A 99 -8.08 8.58 -3.66
N ARG A 100 -7.69 7.74 -4.61
CA ARG A 100 -6.46 7.92 -5.38
C ARG A 100 -6.80 8.36 -6.79
N PHE A 101 -5.89 9.13 -7.36
CA PHE A 101 -6.03 9.59 -8.72
C PHE A 101 -4.74 9.39 -9.51
N ASP A 102 -4.91 9.20 -10.82
CA ASP A 102 -3.86 9.20 -11.83
C ASP A 102 -4.30 10.10 -12.98
N LEU A 103 -3.54 11.17 -13.20
CA LEU A 103 -3.69 12.13 -14.27
C LEU A 103 -2.60 11.85 -15.28
N GLN A 104 -2.97 11.61 -16.54
CA GLN A 104 -2.02 11.55 -17.64
C GLN A 104 -2.15 12.80 -18.49
N GLY A 105 -1.04 13.41 -18.85
CA GLY A 105 -1.05 14.66 -19.61
C GLY A 105 0.35 15.12 -19.98
N SER A 106 0.43 16.36 -20.44
CA SER A 106 1.70 17.07 -20.56
C SER A 106 1.63 18.30 -19.65
N PHE A 107 2.56 18.37 -18.71
CA PHE A 107 2.54 19.32 -17.60
C PHE A 107 3.75 20.24 -17.67
N LYS A 108 3.55 21.55 -17.46
CA LYS A 108 4.61 22.55 -17.59
C LYS A 108 5.58 22.44 -16.41
N GLU A 109 6.86 22.79 -16.64
CA GLU A 109 7.87 22.83 -15.57
C GLU A 109 7.98 21.53 -14.76
N ASN A 110 7.94 20.38 -15.44
CA ASN A 110 7.92 19.06 -14.80
C ASN A 110 6.75 18.83 -13.83
N GLY A 111 5.65 19.58 -13.97
CA GLY A 111 4.45 19.48 -13.14
C GLY A 111 4.50 20.32 -11.87
N ASP A 112 5.44 21.26 -11.73
CA ASP A 112 5.55 22.13 -10.56
C ASP A 112 4.34 23.09 -10.44
N MET A 113 3.89 23.69 -11.54
CA MET A 113 2.69 24.55 -11.58
C MET A 113 1.43 23.80 -11.12
N LEU A 114 1.20 22.60 -11.66
CA LEU A 114 0.09 21.74 -11.26
C LEU A 114 0.19 21.34 -9.78
N ARG A 115 1.40 20.97 -9.32
CA ARG A 115 1.62 20.63 -7.91
C ARG A 115 1.21 21.78 -7.00
N ASP A 116 1.67 22.98 -7.28
CA ASP A 116 1.43 24.14 -6.42
C ASP A 116 -0.06 24.53 -6.42
N SER A 117 -0.72 24.46 -7.58
CA SER A 117 -2.16 24.63 -7.69
C SER A 117 -2.95 23.58 -6.89
N LEU A 118 -2.58 22.29 -7.03
CA LEU A 118 -3.22 21.20 -6.28
C LEU A 118 -3.01 21.32 -4.77
N LEU A 119 -1.83 21.77 -4.35
CA LEU A 119 -1.56 22.04 -2.94
C LEU A 119 -2.38 23.21 -2.42
N GLN A 120 -2.57 24.25 -3.21
CA GLN A 120 -3.37 25.41 -2.82
C GLN A 120 -4.85 25.03 -2.69
N VAL A 121 -5.44 24.44 -3.73
CA VAL A 121 -6.83 23.97 -3.70
C VAL A 121 -7.05 22.96 -2.57
N GLY A 122 -6.10 22.05 -2.36
CA GLY A 122 -6.18 21.09 -1.26
C GLY A 122 -6.15 21.74 0.12
N ARG A 123 -5.39 22.82 0.32
CA ARG A 123 -5.39 23.58 1.58
C ARG A 123 -6.70 24.35 1.77
N ASP A 124 -7.20 24.97 0.71
CA ASP A 124 -8.46 25.74 0.75
C ASP A 124 -9.66 24.84 1.10
N LEU A 125 -9.59 23.57 0.70
CA LEU A 125 -10.59 22.53 0.99
C LEU A 125 -10.30 21.71 2.25
N PHE A 126 -9.25 22.06 3.02
CA PHE A 126 -8.81 21.33 4.21
C PHE A 126 -8.57 19.82 3.98
N LEU A 127 -8.13 19.46 2.77
CA LEU A 127 -7.82 18.07 2.40
C LEU A 127 -6.42 17.67 2.86
N VAL A 128 -6.24 16.37 3.13
CA VAL A 128 -4.97 15.80 3.58
C VAL A 128 -4.51 14.67 2.67
N GLY A 129 -3.22 14.36 2.69
CA GLY A 129 -2.65 13.26 1.91
C GLY A 129 -1.36 13.63 1.19
N TRP A 130 -1.18 13.10 -0.01
CA TRP A 130 0.00 13.38 -0.80
C TRP A 130 -0.26 13.45 -2.30
N VAL A 131 0.53 14.27 -2.98
CA VAL A 131 0.47 14.45 -4.43
C VAL A 131 1.88 14.37 -5.01
N LYS A 132 2.01 13.74 -6.17
CA LYS A 132 3.24 13.58 -6.92
C LYS A 132 3.00 13.98 -8.37
N CYS A 133 3.48 15.16 -8.74
CA CYS A 133 3.44 15.64 -10.11
C CYS A 133 4.78 15.36 -10.82
N ARG A 134 4.70 15.06 -12.11
CA ARG A 134 5.82 14.91 -13.04
C ARG A 134 5.45 15.56 -14.37
N SER A 135 6.35 15.58 -15.34
CA SER A 135 6.09 16.18 -16.66
C SER A 135 4.99 15.51 -17.48
N ARG A 136 4.68 14.23 -17.20
CA ARG A 136 3.71 13.44 -18.00
C ARG A 136 2.56 12.83 -17.23
N PHE A 137 2.69 12.76 -15.92
CA PHE A 137 1.68 12.17 -15.07
C PHE A 137 1.69 12.85 -13.71
N ALA A 138 0.54 12.86 -13.06
CA ALA A 138 0.39 13.30 -11.69
C ALA A 138 -0.48 12.29 -10.96
N THR A 139 0.03 11.78 -9.84
CA THR A 139 -0.68 10.80 -9.01
C THR A 139 -0.77 11.29 -7.59
N GLY A 140 -1.82 10.89 -6.89
CA GLY A 140 -1.97 11.27 -5.50
C GLY A 140 -2.94 10.41 -4.74
N HIS A 141 -2.92 10.58 -3.43
CA HIS A 141 -3.84 9.99 -2.49
C HIS A 141 -4.37 11.12 -1.62
N ILE A 142 -5.67 11.39 -1.71
CA ILE A 142 -6.32 12.50 -1.02
C ILE A 142 -7.38 11.91 -0.08
N GLN A 143 -7.45 12.48 1.12
CA GLN A 143 -8.42 12.15 2.16
C GLN A 143 -9.01 13.43 2.73
N GLY A 144 -10.23 13.34 3.26
CA GLY A 144 -10.93 14.47 3.85
C GLY A 144 -12.43 14.28 3.77
N ASP A 145 -13.18 15.37 3.91
CA ASP A 145 -14.64 15.36 3.85
C ASP A 145 -15.12 15.02 2.45
N VAL A 146 -16.20 14.25 2.34
CA VAL A 146 -16.71 13.78 1.04
C VAL A 146 -17.18 14.91 0.15
N HIS A 147 -17.72 16.00 0.69
CA HIS A 147 -18.05 17.18 -0.11
C HIS A 147 -16.80 17.85 -0.68
N ALA A 148 -15.76 18.04 0.13
CA ALA A 148 -14.48 18.60 -0.30
C ALA A 148 -13.80 17.69 -1.34
N LEU A 149 -13.84 16.37 -1.14
CA LEU A 149 -13.33 15.39 -2.10
C LEU A 149 -14.11 15.42 -3.42
N SER A 150 -15.43 15.60 -3.38
CA SER A 150 -16.27 15.72 -4.58
C SER A 150 -15.93 16.98 -5.37
N TYR A 151 -15.69 18.10 -4.68
CA TYR A 151 -15.23 19.33 -5.32
C TYR A 151 -13.84 19.15 -5.94
N MET A 152 -12.90 18.53 -5.21
CA MET A 152 -11.55 18.24 -5.71
C MET A 152 -11.57 17.33 -6.94
N ARG A 153 -12.45 16.31 -6.95
CA ARG A 153 -12.66 15.46 -8.11
C ARG A 153 -13.11 16.27 -9.33
N ARG A 154 -14.11 17.13 -9.15
CA ARG A 154 -14.61 18.00 -10.22
C ARG A 154 -13.55 19.00 -10.69
N TYR A 155 -12.73 19.51 -9.77
CA TYR A 155 -11.59 20.36 -10.09
C TYR A 155 -10.59 19.63 -11.00
N LEU A 156 -10.24 18.38 -10.66
CA LEU A 156 -9.35 17.53 -11.47
C LEU A 156 -9.90 17.18 -12.86
N GLU A 157 -11.22 17.04 -12.99
CA GLU A 157 -11.87 16.72 -14.26
C GLU A 157 -12.05 17.93 -15.19
N LYS A 158 -12.33 19.12 -14.65
CA LYS A 158 -12.81 20.27 -15.45
C LYS A 158 -11.98 21.55 -15.35
N HIS A 159 -11.22 21.73 -14.27
CA HIS A 159 -10.59 23.02 -13.93
C HIS A 159 -9.06 22.94 -13.88
N VAL A 160 -8.46 21.91 -14.50
CA VAL A 160 -7.01 21.83 -14.66
C VAL A 160 -6.61 22.60 -15.91
N ASP A 161 -5.88 23.70 -15.72
CA ASP A 161 -5.41 24.60 -16.81
C ASP A 161 -4.30 23.99 -17.69
N GLU A 162 -3.91 22.74 -17.43
CA GLU A 162 -2.88 22.01 -18.18
C GLU A 162 -3.48 21.01 -19.15
N SER A 163 -2.70 20.59 -20.15
CA SER A 163 -3.12 19.59 -21.15
C SER A 163 -3.24 18.19 -20.53
N VAL A 164 -4.37 17.94 -19.89
CA VAL A 164 -4.76 16.62 -19.35
C VAL A 164 -5.36 15.78 -20.47
N SER A 165 -4.80 14.59 -20.67
CA SER A 165 -5.30 13.60 -21.64
C SER A 165 -6.33 12.65 -21.04
N SER A 166 -6.13 12.24 -19.78
CA SER A 166 -7.04 11.35 -19.08
C SER A 166 -6.92 11.50 -17.56
N VAL A 167 -8.04 11.30 -16.88
CA VAL A 167 -8.17 11.32 -15.42
C VAL A 167 -8.74 9.98 -14.99
N ARG A 168 -8.09 9.32 -14.03
CA ARG A 168 -8.57 8.06 -13.45
C ARG A 168 -8.63 8.17 -11.95
N PHE A 169 -9.74 7.73 -11.37
CA PHE A 169 -9.92 7.62 -9.93
C PHE A 169 -10.01 6.14 -9.55
N TYR A 170 -9.39 5.77 -8.43
CA TYR A 170 -9.38 4.41 -7.92
C TYR A 170 -9.26 4.40 -6.39
N GLU A 171 -9.56 3.26 -5.78
CA GLU A 171 -9.58 3.07 -4.32
C GLU A 171 -10.49 4.09 -3.57
N GLU A 172 -11.64 4.41 -4.18
CA GLU A 172 -12.65 5.26 -3.55
C GLU A 172 -13.25 4.55 -2.33
N ASN A 173 -12.96 5.07 -1.14
CA ASN A 173 -13.49 4.55 0.11
C ASN A 173 -14.17 5.66 0.90
N PHE A 174 -15.37 5.40 1.38
CA PHE A 174 -16.17 6.33 2.17
C PHE A 174 -16.44 5.74 3.55
N GLY A 175 -16.68 6.61 4.53
CA GLY A 175 -16.93 6.16 5.91
C GLY A 175 -15.65 5.83 6.69
N MET A 176 -14.55 6.52 6.38
CA MET A 176 -13.33 6.37 7.16
C MET A 176 -13.54 6.92 8.58
N PRO A 177 -13.04 6.24 9.62
CA PRO A 177 -13.20 6.69 10.99
C PRO A 177 -12.20 7.79 11.39
N LEU A 178 -11.03 7.82 10.76
CA LEU A 178 -9.96 8.78 11.02
C LEU A 178 -9.17 9.01 9.72
N LEU A 179 -8.63 10.22 9.56
CA LEU A 179 -7.66 10.55 8.52
C LEU A 179 -6.28 9.98 8.87
N GLU A 180 -5.59 9.43 7.87
CA GLU A 180 -4.25 8.84 8.03
C GLU A 180 -3.14 9.91 8.02
N TYR A 181 -3.44 11.09 7.48
CA TYR A 181 -2.47 12.17 7.27
C TYR A 181 -2.92 13.46 7.97
N GLU A 182 -1.96 14.27 8.39
CA GLU A 182 -2.22 15.58 9.01
C GLU A 182 -2.33 16.72 7.99
N ARG A 183 -1.60 16.63 6.88
CA ARG A 183 -1.51 17.70 5.87
C ARG A 183 -1.34 17.14 4.47
N LEU A 184 -1.78 17.90 3.47
CA LEU A 184 -1.47 17.61 2.08
C LEU A 184 0.01 17.95 1.79
N SER A 185 0.75 16.98 1.26
CA SER A 185 2.18 17.10 1.00
C SER A 185 2.54 16.78 -0.44
N ALA A 186 3.54 17.47 -0.98
CA ALA A 186 4.12 17.10 -2.26
C ALA A 186 5.24 16.08 -2.07
N VAL A 187 5.13 14.95 -2.77
CA VAL A 187 6.17 13.91 -2.79
C VAL A 187 7.24 14.30 -3.80
N ASN A 188 8.31 14.88 -3.28
CA ASN A 188 9.49 15.18 -4.07
C ASN A 188 10.27 13.91 -4.44
N ASP A 189 11.08 14.00 -5.49
CA ASP A 189 12.00 12.93 -5.84
C ASP A 189 13.15 12.86 -4.84
N PHE A 190 13.14 11.88 -3.94
CA PHE A 190 14.21 11.68 -2.96
C PHE A 190 15.35 10.76 -3.47
N ARG A 191 15.42 10.47 -4.77
CA ARG A 191 16.57 9.74 -5.32
C ARG A 191 17.88 10.49 -5.02
N ALA A 192 18.93 9.73 -4.71
CA ALA A 192 20.27 10.29 -4.51
C ALA A 192 20.72 11.12 -5.73
N PRO A 193 21.52 12.18 -5.56
CA PRO A 193 21.94 13.07 -6.65
C PRO A 193 22.52 12.32 -7.85
N GLY A 194 23.40 11.34 -7.61
CA GLY A 194 23.97 10.52 -8.69
C GLY A 194 22.93 9.70 -9.45
N LYS A 195 21.91 9.17 -8.77
CA LYS A 195 20.80 8.45 -9.42
C LYS A 195 19.89 9.37 -10.20
N LYS A 196 19.69 10.61 -9.74
CA LYS A 196 18.98 11.65 -10.49
C LYS A 196 19.72 12.00 -11.78
N GLN A 197 21.04 12.23 -11.71
CA GLN A 197 21.87 12.51 -12.88
C GLN A 197 21.87 11.35 -13.88
N GLN A 198 22.07 10.11 -13.42
CA GLN A 198 21.99 8.93 -14.30
C GLN A 198 20.64 8.82 -15.02
N HIS A 199 19.54 9.11 -14.31
CA HIS A 199 18.21 9.08 -14.91
C HIS A 199 18.00 10.23 -15.91
N ALA A 200 18.51 11.42 -15.61
CA ALA A 200 18.47 12.57 -16.52
C ALA A 200 19.27 12.29 -17.80
N LEU A 201 20.47 11.72 -17.68
CA LEU A 201 21.29 11.32 -18.83
C LEU A 201 20.59 10.27 -19.69
N ARG A 202 20.07 9.19 -19.08
CA ARG A 202 19.30 8.16 -19.82
C ARG A 202 18.07 8.74 -20.51
N ALA A 203 17.38 9.69 -19.88
CA ALA A 203 16.24 10.37 -20.49
C ALA A 203 16.68 11.26 -21.68
N ALA A 204 17.79 11.98 -21.55
CA ALA A 204 18.37 12.79 -22.62
C ALA A 204 18.82 11.94 -23.82
N GLU A 205 19.50 10.81 -23.56
CA GLU A 205 19.88 9.84 -24.59
C GLU A 205 18.67 9.28 -25.33
N LYS A 206 17.63 8.86 -24.59
CA LYS A 206 16.38 8.37 -25.18
C LYS A 206 15.69 9.44 -26.02
N ASN A 207 15.70 10.70 -25.58
CA ASN A 207 15.13 11.82 -26.33
C ASN A 207 15.94 12.12 -27.59
N LYS A 208 17.28 12.04 -27.52
CA LYS A 208 18.17 12.20 -28.68
C LYS A 208 17.94 11.11 -29.72
N ALA A 209 17.86 9.86 -29.29
CA ALA A 209 17.54 8.72 -30.17
C ALA A 209 16.19 8.91 -30.87
N LYS A 210 15.14 9.29 -30.12
CA LYS A 210 13.82 9.58 -30.69
C LYS A 210 13.82 10.71 -31.72
N LYS A 211 14.62 11.77 -31.49
CA LYS A 211 14.75 12.86 -32.47
C LYS A 211 15.41 12.38 -33.76
N LEU A 212 16.50 11.62 -33.65
CA LEU A 212 17.18 11.04 -34.82
C LEU A 212 16.27 10.07 -35.59
N GLU A 213 15.47 9.26 -34.90
CA GLU A 213 14.46 8.40 -35.53
C GLU A 213 13.41 9.22 -36.30
N GLN A 214 12.90 10.30 -35.71
CA GLN A 214 11.93 11.18 -36.36
C GLN A 214 12.52 11.92 -37.57
N GLU A 215 13.77 12.38 -37.47
CA GLU A 215 14.50 13.02 -38.57
C GLU A 215 14.75 12.03 -39.72
N SER A 216 15.17 10.81 -39.40
CA SER A 216 15.36 9.73 -40.39
C SER A 216 14.06 9.40 -41.12
N LEU A 217 12.94 9.26 -40.39
CA LEU A 217 11.62 9.01 -40.99
C LEU A 217 11.16 10.17 -41.88
N ARG A 218 11.40 11.42 -41.48
CA ARG A 218 11.09 12.59 -42.30
C ARG A 218 11.90 12.61 -43.59
N HIS A 219 13.21 12.36 -43.50
CA HIS A 219 14.07 12.31 -44.67
C HIS A 219 13.67 11.18 -45.64
N ALA A 220 13.29 10.00 -45.12
CA ALA A 220 12.78 8.91 -45.94
C ALA A 220 11.48 9.30 -46.67
N GLN A 221 10.53 9.95 -45.97
CA GLN A 221 9.29 10.44 -46.57
C GLN A 221 9.54 11.53 -47.63
N GLU A 222 10.51 12.41 -47.40
CA GLU A 222 10.90 13.44 -48.37
C GLU A 222 11.50 12.82 -49.63
N LEU A 223 12.34 11.79 -49.50
CA LEU A 223 12.87 11.04 -50.63
C LEU A 223 11.77 10.31 -51.40
N GLU A 224 10.85 9.62 -50.70
CA GLU A 224 9.71 8.96 -51.34
C GLU A 224 8.86 9.94 -52.15
N ARG A 225 8.51 11.09 -51.56
CA ARG A 225 7.80 12.16 -52.26
C ARG A 225 8.58 12.68 -53.47
N PHE A 226 9.88 12.89 -53.31
CA PHE A 226 10.73 13.32 -54.40
C PHE A 226 10.74 12.32 -55.57
N TYR A 227 10.78 11.02 -55.28
CA TYR A 227 10.70 9.97 -56.30
C TYR A 227 9.31 9.92 -56.96
N GLU A 228 8.23 10.05 -56.19
CA GLU A 228 6.86 10.10 -56.74
C GLU A 228 6.63 11.31 -57.66
N GLU A 229 7.19 12.47 -57.32
CA GLU A 229 7.04 13.70 -58.10
C GLU A 229 7.94 13.75 -59.34
N ASN A 230 9.16 13.20 -59.27
CA ASN A 230 10.18 13.39 -60.31
C ASN A 230 10.46 12.15 -61.18
N CYS A 231 10.07 10.95 -60.75
CA CYS A 231 10.17 9.77 -61.60
C CYS A 231 8.83 9.54 -62.33
N ILE A 232 8.83 9.80 -63.64
CA ILE A 232 7.73 9.41 -64.53
C ILE A 232 7.51 7.91 -64.37
N ARG A 233 6.32 7.50 -63.90
CA ARG A 233 5.87 6.11 -63.96
C ARG A 233 5.76 5.75 -65.45
N ASN A 234 6.82 5.17 -65.99
CA ASN A 234 6.77 4.50 -67.29
C ASN A 234 5.87 3.27 -67.12
N TYR A 235 4.57 3.44 -67.40
CA TYR A 235 3.63 2.36 -67.65
C TYR A 235 3.83 1.82 -69.07
#